data_AF-A0A963QWA4-F1
#
_entry.id   AF-A0A963QWA4-F1
#
_cell.length_a   1.000
_cell.length_b   1.000
_cell.length_c   1.000
_cell.angle_alpha   90.00
_cell.angle_beta   90.00
_cell.angle_gamma   90.00
#
_symmetry.space_group_name_H-M   'P 1'
#
loop_
_entity.id
_entity.type
_entity.pdbx_description
1 polymer ?
#
loop_
_entity_poly.entity_id
_entity_poly.type
_entity_poly.pdbx_seq_one_letter_code
_entity_poly.pdbx_strand_id
1 'polypeptide(L)'
;MRKPLASLGIIMAASFGVVVLLLAAPVPVWRTGRLPVAPLALVQNGPAIERPDRIWIDTDSACGLTRHTDPDDCLALLLLAGAEHIKIVGISSVFGNADLATTDRTARALAAKLRIDGAKIPKIWRGAPAPGVSASPAQLALQHALAQDPLTIVALGPLTTLAAALHGRPDLQAKVERVVGVMGRRPGHIFHPSEGDGDGMLWGHGPIFRDLNFDEDRDAAAEVIGMGLPLSLIPYDVARNISLTASDLDRIARSGAAGAWIASSARAWLDFWRDDIGLDGFHPFDLLAAAYVIDPERFHCADVVAWVGHDERLGNFWPFDPVALQVDLPVSSPQNAPVESRAIYCVAIEPTLHPWLMDRLAGASALNEQG
;
A
#
# COMPACT_ATOMS: atom_id res chain seq x y z
N MET A 1 -15.73 -43.29 51.59
CA MET A 1 -15.95 -42.70 50.26
C MET A 1 -14.88 -41.64 49.98
N ARG A 2 -13.80 -42.00 49.27
CA ARG A 2 -12.81 -41.02 48.77
C ARG A 2 -12.25 -41.49 47.43
N LYS A 3 -12.43 -40.62 46.43
CA LYS A 3 -11.78 -40.42 45.10
C LYS A 3 -12.86 -40.34 44.02
N PRO A 4 -13.06 -39.14 43.44
CA PRO A 4 -12.32 -38.80 42.22
C PRO A 4 -11.94 -37.30 42.17
N LEU A 5 -10.70 -36.96 42.54
CA LEU A 5 -10.12 -35.63 42.30
C LEU A 5 -8.82 -35.70 41.49
N ALA A 6 -8.22 -36.90 41.36
CA ALA A 6 -6.99 -37.09 40.60
C ALA A 6 -7.21 -37.11 39.07
N SER A 7 -8.40 -37.52 38.60
CA SER A 7 -8.72 -37.60 37.17
C SER A 7 -9.00 -36.25 36.51
N LEU A 8 -9.48 -35.26 37.27
CA LEU A 8 -9.80 -33.92 36.73
C LEU A 8 -8.53 -33.08 36.48
N GLY A 9 -7.52 -33.21 37.34
CA GLY A 9 -6.23 -32.51 37.19
C GLY A 9 -5.40 -33.01 35.99
N ILE A 10 -5.49 -34.30 35.66
CA ILE A 10 -4.79 -34.89 34.51
C ILE A 10 -5.46 -34.45 33.20
N ILE A 11 -6.79 -34.34 33.16
CA ILE A 11 -7.52 -33.87 31.97
C ILE A 11 -7.25 -32.38 31.72
N MET A 12 -7.24 -31.52 32.74
CA MET A 12 -6.87 -30.10 32.55
C MET A 12 -5.41 -29.89 32.11
N ALA A 13 -4.47 -30.66 32.66
CA ALA A 13 -3.06 -30.59 32.26
C ALA A 13 -2.83 -31.08 30.81
N ALA A 14 -3.59 -32.10 30.37
CA ALA A 14 -3.56 -32.57 28.99
C ALA A 14 -4.17 -31.53 28.02
N SER A 15 -5.26 -30.86 28.40
CA SER A 15 -5.87 -29.79 27.59
C SER A 15 -4.95 -28.57 27.45
N PHE A 16 -4.27 -28.18 28.53
CA PHE A 16 -3.31 -27.07 28.50
C PHE A 16 -2.05 -27.43 27.70
N GLY A 17 -1.56 -28.67 27.83
CA GLY A 17 -0.44 -29.19 27.06
C GLY A 17 -0.74 -29.25 25.56
N VAL A 18 -1.96 -29.62 25.15
CA VAL A 18 -2.39 -29.61 23.74
C VAL A 18 -2.53 -28.19 23.19
N VAL A 19 -3.03 -27.22 23.99
CA VAL A 19 -3.08 -25.80 23.58
C VAL A 19 -1.68 -25.22 23.41
N VAL A 20 -0.75 -25.52 24.33
CA VAL A 20 0.66 -25.09 24.21
C VAL A 20 1.36 -25.78 23.03
N LEU A 21 1.11 -27.07 22.79
CA LEU A 21 1.65 -27.79 21.63
C LEU A 21 1.05 -27.31 20.30
N LEU A 22 -0.20 -26.83 20.28
CA LEU A 22 -0.82 -26.23 19.09
C LEU A 22 -0.29 -24.81 18.82
N LEU A 23 0.04 -24.06 19.86
CA LEU A 23 0.65 -22.73 19.76
C LEU A 23 2.16 -22.78 19.45
N ALA A 24 2.84 -23.86 19.84
CA ALA A 24 4.25 -24.14 19.56
C ALA A 24 4.45 -25.08 18.35
N ALA A 25 3.38 -25.55 17.72
CA ALA A 25 3.48 -26.33 16.49
C ALA A 25 4.02 -25.38 15.41
N PRO A 26 5.15 -25.72 14.75
CA PRO A 26 5.61 -24.95 13.61
C PRO A 26 4.52 -25.01 12.54
N VAL A 27 3.75 -23.94 12.36
CA VAL A 27 2.89 -23.81 11.18
C VAL A 27 3.87 -23.67 10.02
N PRO A 28 3.95 -24.66 9.12
CA PRO A 28 5.04 -24.75 8.16
C PRO A 28 4.86 -23.70 7.06
N VAL A 29 5.26 -22.46 7.36
CA VAL A 29 5.03 -21.22 6.59
C VAL A 29 3.53 -21.05 6.31
N TRP A 30 2.92 -19.94 6.73
CA TRP A 30 1.56 -19.64 6.28
C TRP A 30 1.54 -19.73 4.75
N ARG A 31 0.84 -20.75 4.23
CA ARG A 31 0.83 -21.10 2.80
C ARG A 31 -0.18 -20.23 2.06
N THR A 32 -0.15 -18.95 2.35
CA THR A 32 -0.99 -17.92 1.76
C THR A 32 -0.52 -17.72 0.32
N GLY A 33 -1.46 -17.70 -0.62
CA GLY A 33 -1.13 -17.73 -2.06
C GLY A 33 -0.64 -19.07 -2.65
N ARG A 34 -0.45 -20.14 -1.85
CA ARG A 34 -0.18 -21.52 -2.34
C ARG A 34 -1.43 -22.37 -2.56
N LEU A 35 -2.61 -21.79 -2.34
CA LEU A 35 -3.84 -22.38 -2.85
C LEU A 35 -3.71 -22.53 -4.36
N PRO A 36 -4.29 -23.57 -4.98
CA PRO A 36 -4.21 -23.76 -6.43
C PRO A 36 -5.01 -22.64 -7.12
N VAL A 37 -4.39 -21.49 -7.29
CA VAL A 37 -4.80 -20.42 -8.18
C VAL A 37 -3.90 -20.50 -9.41
N ALA A 38 -4.49 -20.36 -10.60
CA ALA A 38 -3.73 -20.40 -11.83
C ALA A 38 -2.67 -19.29 -11.82
N PRO A 39 -1.42 -19.55 -12.26
CA PRO A 39 -0.40 -18.50 -12.34
C PRO A 39 -0.87 -17.38 -13.27
N LEU A 40 -0.52 -16.15 -12.94
CA LEU A 40 -0.80 -14.99 -13.78
C LEU A 40 0.10 -15.02 -15.02
N ALA A 41 -0.50 -14.77 -16.19
CA ALA A 41 0.25 -14.56 -17.42
C ALA A 41 0.83 -13.14 -17.42
N LEU A 42 2.13 -13.03 -17.17
CA LEU A 42 2.81 -11.74 -17.13
C LEU A 42 2.92 -11.12 -18.52
N VAL A 43 2.72 -9.81 -18.59
CA VAL A 43 2.93 -9.02 -19.82
C VAL A 43 4.42 -9.03 -20.14
N GLN A 44 4.77 -9.47 -21.35
CA GLN A 44 6.17 -9.52 -21.79
C GLN A 44 6.74 -8.11 -21.89
N ASN A 45 7.95 -7.91 -21.34
CA ASN A 45 8.66 -6.63 -21.25
C ASN A 45 8.00 -5.59 -20.32
N GLY A 46 7.17 -6.04 -19.38
CA GLY A 46 6.50 -5.16 -18.41
C GLY A 46 5.12 -4.70 -18.89
N PRO A 47 4.39 -3.93 -18.07
CA PRO A 47 3.06 -3.46 -18.41
C PRO A 47 3.11 -2.48 -19.60
N ALA A 48 2.23 -2.65 -20.58
CA ALA A 48 2.11 -1.75 -21.73
C ALA A 48 1.37 -0.45 -21.35
N ILE A 49 1.93 0.31 -20.41
CA ILE A 49 1.39 1.58 -19.95
C ILE A 49 2.32 2.75 -20.28
N GLU A 50 1.71 3.86 -20.69
CA GLU A 50 2.43 5.11 -20.89
C GLU A 50 2.82 5.72 -19.55
N ARG A 51 4.03 6.28 -19.49
CA ARG A 51 4.51 7.03 -18.33
C ARG A 51 3.74 8.35 -18.26
N PRO A 52 3.20 8.74 -17.09
CA PRO A 52 2.38 9.94 -17.00
C PRO A 52 3.22 11.20 -16.96
N ASP A 53 2.81 12.22 -17.71
CA ASP A 53 3.40 13.57 -17.62
C ASP A 53 2.85 14.35 -16.42
N ARG A 54 1.64 14.02 -15.97
CA ARG A 54 0.89 14.77 -14.97
C ARG A 54 0.20 13.84 -13.97
N ILE A 55 0.45 14.09 -12.69
CA ILE A 55 -0.14 13.30 -11.62
C ILE A 55 -0.87 14.14 -10.59
N TRP A 56 -1.86 13.51 -9.97
CA TRP A 56 -2.47 13.92 -8.71
C TRP A 56 -2.17 12.85 -7.66
N ILE A 57 -1.72 13.25 -6.47
CA ILE A 57 -1.41 12.31 -5.39
C ILE A 57 -2.49 12.44 -4.31
N ASP A 58 -3.10 11.34 -3.90
CA ASP A 58 -4.02 11.25 -2.76
C ASP A 58 -3.36 10.35 -1.71
N THR A 59 -3.06 10.89 -0.53
CA THR A 59 -2.16 10.28 0.47
C THR A 59 -2.66 10.48 1.90
N ASP A 60 -2.45 9.49 2.75
CA ASP A 60 -2.72 9.49 4.18
C ASP A 60 -1.42 9.52 5.02
N SER A 61 -0.38 10.12 4.46
CA SER A 61 0.93 10.42 5.07
C SER A 61 0.92 10.61 6.60
N ALA A 62 1.21 9.56 7.36
CA ALA A 62 1.40 9.64 8.82
C ALA A 62 2.88 9.55 9.23
N CYS A 63 3.70 8.90 8.41
CA CYS A 63 5.16 9.02 8.34
C CYS A 63 5.94 8.68 9.61
N GLY A 64 5.67 7.53 10.23
CA GLY A 64 6.40 7.09 11.43
C GLY A 64 6.07 7.87 12.69
N LEU A 65 4.87 8.47 12.76
CA LEU A 65 4.41 9.22 13.95
C LEU A 65 4.48 8.37 15.24
N THR A 66 4.21 7.08 15.10
CA THR A 66 4.35 6.10 16.18
C THR A 66 5.20 4.93 15.72
N ARG A 67 5.58 4.08 16.68
CA ARG A 67 6.29 2.82 16.41
C ARG A 67 5.51 1.85 15.50
N HIS A 68 4.20 2.04 15.36
CA HIS A 68 3.31 1.17 14.58
C HIS A 68 2.67 1.89 13.37
N THR A 69 3.25 2.99 12.93
CA THR A 69 2.79 3.77 11.79
C THR A 69 3.87 3.73 10.72
N ASP A 70 3.54 3.31 9.50
CA ASP A 70 4.50 3.21 8.42
C ASP A 70 5.00 4.60 7.92
N PRO A 71 6.17 4.62 7.24
CA PRO A 71 6.75 5.83 6.67
C PRO A 71 6.59 5.94 5.14
N ASP A 72 5.91 5.02 4.49
CA ASP A 72 6.01 4.77 3.05
C ASP A 72 5.32 5.83 2.18
N ASP A 73 4.18 6.39 2.57
CA ASP A 73 3.59 7.59 1.92
C ASP A 73 4.63 8.71 1.74
N CYS A 74 5.40 8.98 2.80
CA CYS A 74 6.41 10.03 2.79
C CYS A 74 7.60 9.68 1.90
N LEU A 75 7.99 8.40 1.85
CA LEU A 75 9.01 7.92 0.92
C LEU A 75 8.53 8.04 -0.53
N ALA A 76 7.26 7.74 -0.79
CA ALA A 76 6.62 7.89 -2.10
C ALA A 76 6.60 9.36 -2.54
N LEU A 77 6.19 10.27 -1.65
CA LEU A 77 6.23 11.72 -1.91
C LEU A 77 7.65 12.23 -2.17
N LEU A 78 8.65 11.77 -1.39
CA LEU A 78 10.06 12.12 -1.63
C LEU A 78 10.53 11.65 -3.01
N LEU A 79 10.19 10.42 -3.40
CA LEU A 79 10.57 9.87 -4.70
C LEU A 79 9.92 10.64 -5.86
N LEU A 80 8.60 10.88 -5.80
CA LEU A 80 7.86 11.60 -6.82
C LEU A 80 8.30 13.07 -6.93
N ALA A 81 8.66 13.71 -5.82
CA ALA A 81 9.19 15.06 -5.80
C ALA A 81 10.50 15.22 -6.60
N GLY A 82 11.31 14.16 -6.67
CA GLY A 82 12.56 14.11 -7.44
C GLY A 82 12.38 13.69 -8.90
N ALA A 83 11.16 13.36 -9.34
CA ALA A 83 10.89 12.92 -10.71
C ALA A 83 10.66 14.11 -11.66
N GLU A 84 11.72 14.64 -12.26
CA GLU A 84 11.66 15.88 -13.08
C GLU A 84 10.74 15.81 -14.31
N HIS A 85 10.52 14.62 -14.86
CA HIS A 85 9.66 14.40 -16.02
C HIS A 85 8.16 14.38 -15.65
N ILE A 86 7.82 14.32 -14.36
CA ILE A 86 6.44 14.23 -13.89
C ILE A 86 6.04 15.54 -13.21
N LYS A 87 4.94 16.13 -13.68
CA LYS A 87 4.34 17.30 -13.03
C LYS A 87 3.32 16.86 -11.99
N ILE A 88 3.63 17.11 -10.71
CA ILE A 88 2.64 17.01 -9.63
C ILE A 88 1.69 18.21 -9.71
N VAL A 89 0.45 17.97 -10.12
CA VAL A 89 -0.57 19.01 -10.32
C VAL A 89 -1.26 19.37 -9.01
N GLY A 90 -1.44 18.40 -8.12
CA GLY A 90 -2.02 18.60 -6.81
C GLY A 90 -1.77 17.41 -5.90
N ILE A 91 -1.91 17.67 -4.60
CA ILE A 91 -1.81 16.66 -3.55
C ILE A 91 -3.03 16.79 -2.64
N SER A 92 -3.62 15.68 -2.27
CA SER A 92 -4.71 15.57 -1.32
C SER A 92 -4.25 14.80 -0.09
N SER A 93 -4.60 15.30 1.10
CA SER A 93 -4.47 14.55 2.34
C SER A 93 -5.79 13.87 2.68
N VAL A 94 -5.78 12.58 3.01
CA VAL A 94 -6.97 11.80 3.40
C VAL A 94 -6.71 11.11 4.76
N PHE A 95 -7.75 10.64 5.43
CA PHE A 95 -7.61 9.78 6.62
C PHE A 95 -7.11 8.38 6.22
N GLY A 96 -6.64 7.60 7.19
CA GLY A 96 -6.21 6.22 7.00
C GLY A 96 -5.21 5.83 8.08
N ASN A 97 -3.92 5.83 7.73
CA ASN A 97 -2.77 5.66 8.63
C ASN A 97 -2.82 6.53 9.90
N ALA A 98 -3.48 7.69 9.83
CA ALA A 98 -3.88 8.49 10.97
C ALA A 98 -5.17 9.29 10.68
N ASP A 99 -5.66 10.03 11.66
CA ASP A 99 -6.73 11.00 11.42
C ASP A 99 -6.31 12.09 10.40
N LEU A 100 -7.28 12.65 9.67
CA LEU A 100 -6.99 13.66 8.63
C LEU A 100 -6.22 14.87 9.16
N ALA A 101 -6.42 15.26 10.43
CA ALA A 101 -5.70 16.40 10.99
C ALA A 101 -4.19 16.11 11.08
N THR A 102 -3.84 14.87 11.38
CA THR A 102 -2.48 14.37 11.45
C THR A 102 -1.91 14.19 10.06
N THR A 103 -2.60 13.50 9.15
CA THR A 103 -2.09 13.25 7.79
C THR A 103 -1.86 14.56 7.03
N ASP A 104 -2.78 15.52 7.13
CA ASP A 104 -2.63 16.86 6.53
C ASP A 104 -1.45 17.64 7.11
N ARG A 105 -1.25 17.59 8.43
CA ARG A 105 -0.13 18.28 9.09
C ARG A 105 1.20 17.66 8.69
N THR A 106 1.28 16.34 8.67
CA THR A 106 2.48 15.57 8.30
C THR A 106 2.84 15.81 6.83
N ALA A 107 1.89 15.67 5.91
CA ALA A 107 2.09 15.95 4.49
C ALA A 107 2.57 17.39 4.25
N ARG A 108 1.99 18.38 4.95
CA ARG A 108 2.43 19.79 4.86
C ARG A 108 3.84 20.01 5.42
N ALA A 109 4.18 19.35 6.52
CA ALA A 109 5.52 19.42 7.10
C ALA A 109 6.57 18.84 6.16
N LEU A 110 6.29 17.69 5.54
CA LEU A 110 7.15 17.11 4.50
C LEU A 110 7.25 18.05 3.30
N ALA A 111 6.13 18.54 2.78
CA ALA A 111 6.12 19.45 1.63
C ALA A 111 6.91 20.74 1.89
N ALA A 112 6.94 21.24 3.12
CA ALA A 112 7.80 22.37 3.48
C ALA A 112 9.29 22.03 3.37
N LYS A 113 9.69 20.82 3.80
CA LYS A 113 11.08 20.34 3.70
C LYS A 113 11.49 20.06 2.26
N LEU A 114 10.63 19.42 1.49
CA LEU A 114 10.84 19.21 0.05
C LEU A 114 11.04 20.54 -0.69
N ARG A 115 10.30 21.60 -0.32
CA ARG A 115 10.51 22.95 -0.87
C ARG A 115 11.83 23.58 -0.44
N ILE A 116 12.28 23.34 0.79
CA ILE A 116 13.62 23.77 1.26
C ILE A 116 14.70 23.07 0.41
N ASP A 117 14.49 21.81 0.06
CA ASP A 117 15.37 21.03 -0.82
C ASP A 117 15.20 21.38 -2.32
N GLY A 118 14.36 22.37 -2.67
CA GLY A 118 14.19 22.87 -4.03
C GLY A 118 13.09 22.19 -4.86
N ALA A 119 12.37 21.21 -4.31
CA ALA A 119 11.32 20.50 -5.04
C ALA A 119 10.08 21.37 -5.30
N LYS A 120 9.48 21.20 -6.48
CA LYS A 120 8.27 21.92 -6.91
C LYS A 120 7.01 21.24 -6.39
N ILE A 121 6.73 21.39 -5.10
CA ILE A 121 5.55 20.79 -4.47
C ILE A 121 4.34 21.74 -4.52
N PRO A 122 3.21 21.34 -5.15
CA PRO A 122 2.01 22.16 -5.22
C PRO A 122 1.32 22.27 -3.85
N LYS A 123 0.21 23.00 -3.82
CA LYS A 123 -0.62 23.11 -2.62
C LYS A 123 -1.22 21.74 -2.26
N ILE A 124 -1.20 21.41 -0.97
CA ILE A 124 -1.92 20.26 -0.41
C ILE A 124 -3.34 20.69 -0.04
N TRP A 125 -4.33 19.90 -0.46
CA TRP A 125 -5.75 20.09 -0.18
C TRP A 125 -6.23 19.06 0.84
N ARG A 126 -7.04 19.48 1.80
CA ARG A 126 -7.64 18.57 2.77
C ARG A 126 -8.76 17.78 2.12
N GLY A 127 -8.68 16.46 2.18
CA GLY A 127 -9.65 15.50 1.67
C GLY A 127 -10.66 15.05 2.70
N ALA A 128 -11.17 13.84 2.51
CA ALA A 128 -12.17 13.26 3.39
C ALA A 128 -11.57 12.97 4.79
N PRO A 129 -12.29 13.28 5.89
CA PRO A 129 -11.84 12.98 7.24
C PRO A 129 -12.22 11.58 7.74
N ALA A 130 -13.13 10.90 7.05
CA ALA A 130 -13.68 9.60 7.42
C ALA A 130 -14.39 8.97 6.21
N PRO A 131 -14.73 7.67 6.26
CA PRO A 131 -15.43 6.97 5.18
C PRO A 131 -16.78 7.61 4.86
N GLY A 132 -17.16 7.61 3.59
CA GLY A 132 -18.45 8.16 3.13
C GLY A 132 -18.60 9.68 3.19
N VAL A 133 -17.57 10.43 3.61
CA VAL A 133 -17.61 11.90 3.62
C VAL A 133 -17.21 12.46 2.26
N SER A 134 -18.21 12.86 1.46
CA SER A 134 -17.98 13.26 0.07
C SER A 134 -17.52 14.71 -0.13
N ALA A 135 -17.88 15.63 0.77
CA ALA A 135 -17.58 17.06 0.60
C ALA A 135 -16.22 17.42 1.19
N SER A 136 -15.24 17.77 0.36
CA SER A 136 -13.92 18.24 0.83
C SER A 136 -13.28 19.25 -0.14
N PRO A 137 -12.36 20.11 0.35
CA PRO A 137 -11.56 20.96 -0.53
C PRO A 137 -10.77 20.19 -1.59
N ALA A 138 -10.23 19.01 -1.24
CA ALA A 138 -9.50 18.16 -2.18
C ALA A 138 -10.39 17.62 -3.29
N GLN A 139 -11.61 17.19 -2.97
CA GLN A 139 -12.60 16.75 -3.95
C GLN A 139 -12.81 17.82 -5.04
N LEU A 140 -13.10 19.07 -4.63
CA LEU A 140 -13.31 20.17 -5.58
C LEU A 140 -12.05 20.53 -6.36
N ALA A 141 -10.88 20.49 -5.72
CA ALA A 141 -9.61 20.79 -6.38
C ALA A 141 -9.22 19.72 -7.41
N LEU A 142 -9.46 18.44 -7.12
CA LEU A 142 -9.27 17.33 -8.05
C LEU A 142 -10.22 17.44 -9.25
N GLN A 143 -11.51 17.72 -8.99
CA GLN A 143 -12.48 17.97 -10.06
C GLN A 143 -12.05 19.13 -10.97
N HIS A 144 -11.56 20.22 -10.38
CA HIS A 144 -11.06 21.35 -11.15
C HIS A 144 -9.84 20.97 -12.00
N ALA A 145 -8.91 20.20 -11.46
CA ALA A 145 -7.71 19.77 -12.17
C ALA A 145 -8.05 18.84 -13.36
N LEU A 146 -8.92 17.85 -13.15
CA LEU A 146 -9.42 16.94 -14.21
C LEU A 146 -10.21 17.68 -15.30
N ALA A 147 -10.92 18.75 -14.94
CA ALA A 147 -11.64 19.57 -15.91
C ALA A 147 -10.71 20.38 -16.83
N GLN A 148 -9.46 20.63 -16.41
CA GLN A 148 -8.46 21.28 -17.26
C GLN A 148 -7.85 20.29 -18.23
N ASP A 149 -7.27 19.20 -17.73
CA ASP A 149 -6.57 18.21 -18.54
C ASP A 149 -6.64 16.81 -17.90
N PRO A 150 -6.43 15.74 -18.69
CA PRO A 150 -6.30 14.40 -18.15
C PRO A 150 -5.15 14.25 -17.14
N LEU A 151 -5.33 13.36 -16.17
CA LEU A 151 -4.37 13.11 -15.08
C LEU A 151 -4.31 11.62 -14.76
N THR A 152 -3.11 11.16 -14.37
CA THR A 152 -2.95 9.93 -13.61
C THR A 152 -3.12 10.21 -12.12
N ILE A 153 -3.95 9.43 -11.44
CA ILE A 153 -4.19 9.52 -10.00
C ILE A 153 -3.33 8.48 -9.29
N VAL A 154 -2.50 8.91 -8.35
CA VAL A 154 -1.71 8.04 -7.48
C VAL A 154 -2.41 8.01 -6.12
N ALA A 155 -3.15 6.94 -5.87
CA ALA A 155 -3.92 6.72 -4.65
C ALA A 155 -3.11 5.87 -3.67
N LEU A 156 -2.46 6.56 -2.74
CA LEU A 156 -1.65 5.98 -1.66
C LEU A 156 -2.47 5.73 -0.39
N GLY A 157 -3.64 6.35 -0.28
CA GLY A 157 -4.59 6.15 0.82
C GLY A 157 -5.95 5.58 0.38
N PRO A 158 -6.96 5.61 1.29
CA PRO A 158 -8.33 5.21 0.99
C PRO A 158 -8.95 6.03 -0.14
N LEU A 159 -9.73 5.38 -1.00
CA LEU A 159 -10.28 5.97 -2.24
C LEU A 159 -11.42 6.97 -2.01
N THR A 160 -11.71 7.36 -0.77
CA THR A 160 -12.85 8.23 -0.41
C THR A 160 -12.84 9.56 -1.14
N THR A 161 -11.68 10.24 -1.21
CA THR A 161 -11.57 11.54 -1.90
C THR A 161 -11.78 11.38 -3.41
N LEU A 162 -11.22 10.33 -4.00
CA LEU A 162 -11.35 10.03 -5.43
C LEU A 162 -12.79 9.67 -5.81
N ALA A 163 -13.43 8.76 -5.08
CA ALA A 163 -14.82 8.37 -5.28
C ALA A 163 -15.73 9.60 -5.25
N ALA A 164 -15.58 10.43 -4.22
CA ALA A 164 -16.36 11.66 -4.08
C ALA A 164 -16.12 12.70 -5.20
N ALA A 165 -14.91 12.76 -5.75
CA ALA A 165 -14.59 13.66 -6.85
C ALA A 165 -15.25 13.21 -8.18
N LEU A 166 -15.36 11.90 -8.39
CA LEU A 166 -15.85 11.31 -9.63
C LEU A 166 -17.33 10.88 -9.59
N HIS A 167 -17.94 10.84 -8.40
CA HIS A 167 -19.33 10.46 -8.21
C HIS A 167 -20.28 11.28 -9.10
N GLY A 168 -21.03 10.59 -9.97
CA GLY A 168 -21.97 11.23 -10.89
C GLY A 168 -21.33 12.15 -11.95
N ARG A 169 -20.01 12.02 -12.19
CA ARG A 169 -19.23 12.86 -13.11
C ARG A 169 -18.53 12.05 -14.20
N PRO A 170 -19.29 11.40 -15.12
CA PRO A 170 -18.70 10.63 -16.22
C PRO A 170 -17.80 11.49 -17.14
N ASP A 171 -18.06 12.80 -17.19
CA ASP A 171 -17.22 13.78 -17.89
C ASP A 171 -15.81 13.88 -17.31
N LEU A 172 -15.68 13.77 -15.98
CA LEU A 172 -14.38 13.77 -15.28
C LEU A 172 -13.75 12.38 -15.22
N GLN A 173 -14.56 11.32 -15.11
CA GLN A 173 -14.09 9.94 -15.18
C GLN A 173 -13.33 9.69 -16.51
N ALA A 174 -13.85 10.22 -17.62
CA ALA A 174 -13.17 10.16 -18.93
C ALA A 174 -11.85 10.94 -19.02
N LYS A 175 -11.50 11.74 -18.00
CA LYS A 175 -10.24 12.48 -17.88
C LYS A 175 -9.24 11.76 -16.97
N VAL A 176 -9.61 10.67 -16.34
CA VAL A 176 -8.67 9.83 -15.58
C VAL A 176 -7.93 8.95 -16.56
N GLU A 177 -6.64 9.22 -16.75
CA GLU A 177 -5.78 8.38 -17.61
C GLU A 177 -5.54 7.02 -16.95
N ARG A 178 -5.39 7.03 -15.62
CA ARG A 178 -5.13 5.86 -14.79
C ARG A 178 -5.32 6.16 -13.31
N VAL A 179 -5.75 5.16 -12.57
CA VAL A 179 -5.62 5.11 -11.11
C VAL A 179 -4.54 4.09 -10.78
N VAL A 180 -3.48 4.53 -10.12
CA VAL A 180 -2.46 3.67 -9.51
C VAL A 180 -2.80 3.55 -8.03
N GLY A 181 -3.18 2.36 -7.57
CA GLY A 181 -3.63 2.13 -6.19
C GLY A 181 -2.79 1.08 -5.47
N VAL A 182 -2.53 1.30 -4.19
CA VAL A 182 -1.83 0.37 -3.29
C VAL A 182 -2.87 -0.47 -2.56
N MET A 183 -3.35 -1.50 -3.26
CA MET A 183 -4.41 -2.40 -2.80
C MET A 183 -4.58 -3.57 -3.76
N GLY A 184 -5.39 -4.54 -3.34
CA GLY A 184 -5.78 -5.71 -4.11
C GLY A 184 -5.00 -6.95 -3.71
N ARG A 185 -5.68 -8.08 -3.66
CA ARG A 185 -5.08 -9.38 -3.37
C ARG A 185 -5.64 -10.50 -4.24
N ARG A 186 -4.85 -11.55 -4.40
CA ARG A 186 -5.30 -12.80 -5.01
C ARG A 186 -6.25 -13.55 -4.06
N PRO A 187 -7.24 -14.31 -4.55
CA PRO A 187 -8.09 -15.14 -3.70
C PRO A 187 -7.28 -16.08 -2.80
N GLY A 188 -7.58 -16.03 -1.50
CA GLY A 188 -6.94 -16.81 -0.44
C GLY A 188 -5.51 -16.36 -0.09
N HIS A 189 -5.10 -15.17 -0.52
CA HIS A 189 -3.87 -14.54 -0.08
C HIS A 189 -4.10 -13.70 1.17
N ILE A 190 -3.11 -13.70 2.06
CA ILE A 190 -3.11 -12.99 3.34
C ILE A 190 -1.79 -12.26 3.42
N PHE A 191 -1.78 -11.02 3.90
CA PHE A 191 -0.57 -10.22 3.91
C PHE A 191 0.22 -10.50 5.17
N HIS A 192 1.16 -11.44 5.08
CA HIS A 192 1.95 -11.86 6.24
C HIS A 192 3.44 -11.53 6.00
N PRO A 193 4.08 -10.68 6.84
CA PRO A 193 5.44 -10.18 6.61
C PRO A 193 6.46 -11.30 6.38
N SER A 194 6.34 -12.38 7.13
CA SER A 194 7.23 -13.55 7.05
C SER A 194 6.71 -14.65 6.12
N GLU A 195 5.96 -14.34 5.05
CA GLU A 195 5.62 -15.28 3.96
C GLU A 195 6.91 -15.83 3.31
N GLY A 196 7.60 -16.77 3.99
CA GLY A 196 8.82 -17.40 3.50
C GLY A 196 9.90 -17.59 4.54
N ASP A 197 10.13 -16.61 5.43
CA ASP A 197 11.20 -16.64 6.43
C ASP A 197 10.85 -15.74 7.63
N GLY A 198 10.92 -16.25 8.86
CA GLY A 198 10.76 -15.46 10.08
C GLY A 198 10.83 -16.30 11.37
N ASP A 199 11.53 -15.79 12.38
CA ASP A 199 11.79 -16.48 13.65
C ASP A 199 10.96 -15.96 14.85
N GLY A 200 10.03 -15.00 14.68
CA GLY A 200 9.22 -14.55 15.83
C GLY A 200 8.07 -13.56 15.57
N MET A 201 6.94 -13.75 16.26
CA MET A 201 6.34 -12.71 17.14
C MET A 201 6.15 -13.23 18.60
N LEU A 202 6.57 -14.48 18.79
CA LEU A 202 6.71 -15.33 19.98
C LEU A 202 6.82 -16.79 19.46
N TRP A 203 6.36 -17.05 18.22
CA TRP A 203 6.45 -18.33 17.48
C TRP A 203 6.46 -18.17 15.93
N GLY A 204 7.27 -17.25 15.35
CA GLY A 204 7.54 -17.23 13.90
C GLY A 204 6.48 -16.70 12.92
N HIS A 205 5.45 -15.97 13.38
CA HIS A 205 4.30 -15.63 12.52
C HIS A 205 3.95 -14.13 12.40
N GLY A 206 4.63 -13.18 13.06
CA GLY A 206 4.33 -11.74 12.88
C GLY A 206 2.84 -11.34 13.06
N PRO A 207 2.47 -10.07 12.79
CA PRO A 207 1.09 -9.67 12.58
C PRO A 207 0.64 -10.02 11.16
N ILE A 208 -0.64 -10.36 10.99
CA ILE A 208 -1.28 -10.36 9.67
C ILE A 208 -1.67 -8.92 9.34
N PHE A 209 -1.13 -8.39 8.25
CA PHE A 209 -1.50 -7.08 7.75
C PHE A 209 -2.85 -7.13 7.02
N ARG A 210 -3.51 -5.97 7.04
CA ARG A 210 -4.71 -5.70 6.27
C ARG A 210 -4.34 -4.98 4.98
N ASP A 211 -5.20 -5.08 3.99
CA ASP A 211 -5.18 -4.16 2.85
C ASP A 211 -5.80 -2.83 3.32
N LEU A 212 -4.99 -2.02 4.03
CA LEU A 212 -5.51 -0.92 4.84
C LEU A 212 -6.29 0.11 4.01
N ASN A 213 -5.74 0.50 2.85
CA ASN A 213 -6.37 1.46 1.96
C ASN A 213 -7.75 1.01 1.46
N PHE A 214 -7.90 -0.28 1.18
CA PHE A 214 -9.19 -0.87 0.85
C PHE A 214 -10.12 -0.94 2.08
N ASP A 215 -9.60 -1.41 3.22
CA ASP A 215 -10.38 -1.67 4.43
C ASP A 215 -10.91 -0.42 5.13
N GLU A 216 -10.21 0.70 5.01
CA GLU A 216 -10.65 1.98 5.58
C GLU A 216 -11.90 2.53 4.87
N ASP A 217 -12.08 2.33 3.56
CA ASP A 217 -13.32 2.71 2.85
C ASP A 217 -13.65 1.79 1.68
N ARG A 218 -14.25 0.64 2.02
CA ARG A 218 -14.64 -0.40 1.06
C ARG A 218 -15.73 0.06 0.08
N ASP A 219 -16.62 0.94 0.52
CA ASP A 219 -17.71 1.45 -0.31
C ASP A 219 -17.14 2.38 -1.39
N ALA A 220 -16.22 3.28 -1.02
CA ALA A 220 -15.50 4.11 -1.99
C ALA A 220 -14.69 3.26 -2.97
N ALA A 221 -14.01 2.21 -2.48
CA ALA A 221 -13.29 1.30 -3.36
C ALA A 221 -14.24 0.58 -4.34
N ALA A 222 -15.34 0.01 -3.87
CA ALA A 222 -16.34 -0.63 -4.71
C ALA A 222 -16.92 0.33 -5.76
N GLU A 223 -17.15 1.59 -5.38
CA GLU A 223 -17.62 2.63 -6.30
C GLU A 223 -16.59 2.92 -7.39
N VAL A 224 -15.32 3.14 -7.05
CA VAL A 224 -14.24 3.41 -8.02
C VAL A 224 -14.01 2.24 -8.95
N ILE A 225 -14.04 0.99 -8.45
CA ILE A 225 -14.00 -0.20 -9.31
C ILE A 225 -15.19 -0.19 -10.28
N GLY A 226 -16.38 0.19 -9.83
CA GLY A 226 -17.58 0.26 -10.67
C GLY A 226 -17.61 1.37 -11.70
N MET A 227 -16.74 2.37 -11.57
CA MET A 227 -16.55 3.38 -12.61
C MET A 227 -15.81 2.83 -13.84
N GLY A 228 -15.17 1.66 -13.75
CA GLY A 228 -14.47 1.05 -14.89
C GLY A 228 -13.26 1.86 -15.37
N LEU A 229 -12.63 2.62 -14.49
CA LEU A 229 -11.45 3.44 -14.82
C LEU A 229 -10.25 2.54 -15.18
N PRO A 230 -9.28 3.03 -15.97
CA PRO A 230 -8.03 2.31 -16.16
C PRO A 230 -7.29 2.16 -14.83
N LEU A 231 -7.11 0.92 -14.36
CA LEU A 231 -6.51 0.63 -13.06
C LEU A 231 -5.14 -0.03 -13.16
N SER A 232 -4.24 0.35 -12.25
CA SER A 232 -3.00 -0.36 -11.95
C SER A 232 -2.90 -0.55 -10.44
N LEU A 233 -2.80 -1.80 -10.02
CA LEU A 233 -2.77 -2.21 -8.62
C LEU A 233 -1.36 -2.64 -8.26
N ILE A 234 -0.82 -2.01 -7.22
CA ILE A 234 0.52 -2.23 -6.67
C ILE A 234 0.35 -2.84 -5.28
N PRO A 235 0.13 -4.17 -5.21
CA PRO A 235 -0.27 -4.85 -3.99
C PRO A 235 0.90 -5.14 -3.03
N TYR A 236 0.56 -5.72 -1.89
CA TYR A 236 1.50 -6.37 -0.98
C TYR A 236 2.45 -7.35 -1.70
N ASP A 237 1.96 -8.12 -2.68
CA ASP A 237 2.73 -9.13 -3.42
C ASP A 237 4.01 -8.58 -4.06
N VAL A 238 3.91 -7.39 -4.66
CA VAL A 238 5.06 -6.77 -5.31
C VAL A 238 5.89 -5.98 -4.29
N ALA A 239 5.24 -5.30 -3.34
CA ALA A 239 5.91 -4.49 -2.33
C ALA A 239 6.84 -5.30 -1.42
N ARG A 240 6.46 -6.54 -1.06
CA ARG A 240 7.27 -7.41 -0.19
C ARG A 240 8.61 -7.85 -0.81
N ASN A 241 8.84 -7.59 -2.09
CA ASN A 241 10.12 -7.89 -2.76
C ASN A 241 11.23 -6.87 -2.41
N ILE A 242 10.90 -5.77 -1.74
CA ILE A 242 11.86 -4.76 -1.27
C ILE A 242 11.83 -4.69 0.25
N SER A 243 13.01 -4.60 0.87
CA SER A 243 13.15 -4.28 2.28
C SER A 243 14.05 -3.06 2.45
N LEU A 244 13.59 -2.04 3.18
CA LEU A 244 14.40 -0.90 3.56
C LEU A 244 15.05 -1.15 4.92
N THR A 245 16.37 -1.11 4.92
CA THR A 245 17.22 -1.40 6.08
C THR A 245 17.63 -0.13 6.83
N ALA A 246 18.28 -0.30 7.98
CA ALA A 246 18.92 0.80 8.69
C ALA A 246 19.91 1.58 7.81
N SER A 247 20.66 0.88 6.95
CA SER A 247 21.65 1.49 6.06
C SER A 247 20.98 2.29 4.94
N ASP A 248 19.84 1.82 4.42
CA ASP A 248 19.05 2.57 3.45
C ASP A 248 18.55 3.88 4.05
N LEU A 249 18.02 3.84 5.29
CA LEU A 249 17.63 5.05 6.00
C LEU A 249 18.81 6.00 6.24
N ASP A 250 20.02 5.49 6.51
CA ASP A 250 21.24 6.33 6.63
C ASP A 250 21.62 7.00 5.30
N ARG A 251 21.40 6.31 4.16
CA ARG A 251 21.58 6.91 2.83
C ARG A 251 20.56 8.00 2.58
N ILE A 252 19.28 7.73 2.84
CA ILE A 252 18.18 8.70 2.68
C ILE A 252 18.38 9.91 3.60
N ALA A 253 18.89 9.73 4.82
CA ALA A 253 19.12 10.83 5.75
C ALA A 253 20.09 11.90 5.22
N ARG A 254 20.92 11.56 4.22
CA ARG A 254 21.90 12.46 3.59
C ARG A 254 21.34 13.20 2.37
N SER A 255 20.07 13.00 2.01
CA SER A 255 19.48 13.52 0.76
C SER A 255 18.78 14.88 0.87
N GLY A 256 18.95 15.58 1.99
CA GLY A 256 18.36 16.90 2.24
C GLY A 256 17.53 16.94 3.52
N ALA A 257 16.84 18.05 3.74
CA ALA A 257 15.99 18.26 4.92
C ALA A 257 14.81 17.27 4.96
N ALA A 258 14.24 16.93 3.80
CA ALA A 258 13.15 15.96 3.69
C ALA A 258 13.64 14.54 3.98
N GLY A 259 14.73 14.12 3.33
CA GLY A 259 15.35 12.81 3.54
C GLY A 259 15.78 12.58 5.00
N ALA A 260 16.45 13.56 5.60
CA ALA A 260 16.82 13.53 7.02
C ALA A 260 15.61 13.36 7.95
N TRP A 261 14.52 14.09 7.67
CA TRP A 261 13.32 14.01 8.48
C TRP A 261 12.60 12.66 8.33
N ILE A 262 12.39 12.17 7.10
CA ILE A 262 11.76 10.87 6.86
C ILE A 262 12.57 9.75 7.51
N ALA A 263 13.89 9.74 7.28
CA ALA A 263 14.77 8.71 7.84
C ALA A 263 14.78 8.71 9.37
N SER A 264 14.59 9.87 10.01
CA SER A 264 14.46 9.96 11.46
C SER A 264 13.13 9.41 11.97
N SER A 265 12.02 9.74 11.31
CA SER A 265 10.69 9.28 11.71
C SER A 265 10.49 7.78 11.47
N ALA A 266 11.13 7.23 10.43
CA ALA A 266 11.06 5.82 10.08
C ALA A 266 11.80 4.88 11.06
N ARG A 267 12.65 5.40 11.98
CA ARG A 267 13.45 4.54 12.88
C ARG A 267 12.60 3.73 13.84
N ALA A 268 11.58 4.33 14.44
CA ALA A 268 10.71 3.62 15.37
C ALA A 268 9.93 2.49 14.67
N TRP A 269 9.52 2.70 13.42
CA TRP A 269 8.91 1.66 12.59
C TRP A 269 9.90 0.55 12.24
N LEU A 270 11.13 0.90 11.85
CA LEU A 270 12.18 -0.09 11.61
C LEU A 270 12.47 -0.94 12.86
N ASP A 271 12.50 -0.34 14.04
CA ASP A 271 12.70 -1.05 15.30
C ASP A 271 11.54 -2.03 15.57
N PHE A 272 10.29 -1.67 15.28
CA PHE A 272 9.15 -2.60 15.34
C PHE A 272 9.31 -3.80 14.39
N TRP A 273 9.74 -3.57 13.15
CA TRP A 273 9.97 -4.67 12.21
C TRP A 273 11.10 -5.61 12.67
N ARG A 274 12.15 -5.06 13.26
CA ARG A 274 13.28 -5.86 13.75
C ARG A 274 12.94 -6.62 15.03
N ASP A 275 12.35 -5.93 16.00
CA ASP A 275 12.17 -6.47 17.35
C ASP A 275 10.92 -7.35 17.47
N ASP A 276 9.83 -7.01 16.76
CA ASP A 276 8.52 -7.65 16.94
C ASP A 276 8.16 -8.58 15.77
N ILE A 277 8.54 -8.21 14.54
CA ILE A 277 8.31 -9.03 13.34
C ILE A 277 9.50 -9.97 13.06
N GLY A 278 10.70 -9.60 13.50
CA GLY A 278 11.91 -10.39 13.30
C GLY A 278 12.52 -10.29 11.91
N LEU A 279 12.27 -9.20 11.18
CA LEU A 279 12.84 -8.93 9.85
C LEU A 279 13.81 -7.74 9.90
N ASP A 280 14.97 -7.88 9.23
CA ASP A 280 15.97 -6.80 9.15
C ASP A 280 15.61 -5.77 8.07
N GLY A 281 14.54 -5.02 8.33
CA GLY A 281 13.99 -3.99 7.45
C GLY A 281 12.47 -4.12 7.26
N PHE A 282 11.88 -3.13 6.61
CA PHE A 282 10.44 -3.07 6.36
C PHE A 282 10.10 -2.93 4.88
N HIS A 283 8.92 -3.39 4.48
CA HIS A 283 8.41 -3.27 3.12
C HIS A 283 7.75 -1.89 2.91
N PRO A 284 8.16 -1.08 1.91
CA PRO A 284 7.62 0.26 1.69
C PRO A 284 6.54 0.27 0.60
N PHE A 285 5.27 -0.01 0.95
CA PHE A 285 4.19 -0.26 -0.03
C PHE A 285 3.98 0.91 -1.00
N ASP A 286 3.74 2.10 -0.48
CA ASP A 286 3.47 3.29 -1.29
C ASP A 286 4.66 3.74 -2.14
N LEU A 287 5.88 3.47 -1.66
CA LEU A 287 7.10 3.75 -2.42
C LEU A 287 7.13 2.96 -3.73
N LEU A 288 6.62 1.73 -3.74
CA LEU A 288 6.54 0.94 -4.98
C LEU A 288 5.50 1.51 -5.95
N ALA A 289 4.39 2.09 -5.47
CA ALA A 289 3.45 2.77 -6.36
C ALA A 289 4.06 4.02 -6.99
N ALA A 290 4.81 4.81 -6.21
CA ALA A 290 5.59 5.92 -6.74
C ALA A 290 6.64 5.48 -7.77
N ALA A 291 7.34 4.37 -7.50
CA ALA A 291 8.33 3.82 -8.43
C ALA A 291 7.70 3.31 -9.73
N TYR A 292 6.53 2.66 -9.65
CA TYR A 292 5.75 2.22 -10.80
C TYR A 292 5.32 3.39 -11.69
N VAL A 293 4.88 4.49 -11.08
CA VAL A 293 4.52 5.72 -11.80
C VAL A 293 5.72 6.30 -12.57
N ILE A 294 6.94 6.18 -12.04
CA ILE A 294 8.16 6.71 -12.66
C ILE A 294 8.73 5.80 -13.75
N ASP A 295 8.78 4.49 -13.50
CA ASP A 295 9.46 3.53 -14.38
C ASP A 295 8.74 2.17 -14.37
N PRO A 296 7.55 2.09 -15.02
CA PRO A 296 6.68 0.92 -14.92
C PRO A 296 7.27 -0.34 -15.55
N GLU A 297 8.22 -0.20 -16.48
CA GLU A 297 8.93 -1.33 -17.12
C GLU A 297 9.75 -2.15 -16.13
N ARG A 298 10.06 -1.61 -14.93
CA ARG A 298 10.73 -2.34 -13.84
C ARG A 298 9.82 -3.32 -13.11
N PHE A 299 8.54 -3.39 -13.47
CA PHE A 299 7.55 -4.22 -12.82
C PHE A 299 7.09 -5.34 -13.73
N HIS A 300 6.85 -6.50 -13.14
CA HIS A 300 6.26 -7.65 -13.79
C HIS A 300 4.80 -7.75 -13.38
N CYS A 301 3.91 -7.44 -14.33
CA CYS A 301 2.48 -7.33 -14.09
C CYS A 301 1.68 -8.19 -15.06
N ALA A 302 0.41 -8.40 -14.74
CA ALA A 302 -0.54 -9.14 -15.56
C ALA A 302 -1.83 -8.34 -15.77
N ASP A 303 -2.49 -8.58 -16.91
CA ASP A 303 -3.86 -8.14 -17.13
C ASP A 303 -4.83 -9.04 -16.34
N VAL A 304 -5.62 -8.41 -15.48
CA VAL A 304 -6.54 -9.09 -14.57
C VAL A 304 -7.91 -8.41 -14.57
N VAL A 305 -8.85 -9.05 -13.89
CA VAL A 305 -10.11 -8.43 -13.48
C VAL A 305 -10.07 -8.25 -11.97
N ALA A 306 -10.50 -7.09 -11.51
CA ALA A 306 -10.60 -6.72 -10.11
C ALA A 306 -12.08 -6.58 -9.71
N TRP A 307 -12.45 -7.12 -8.55
CA TRP A 307 -13.81 -7.01 -8.01
C TRP A 307 -13.76 -6.90 -6.48
N VAL A 308 -14.76 -6.23 -5.90
CA VAL A 308 -14.95 -6.23 -4.44
C VAL A 308 -15.91 -7.36 -4.08
N GLY A 309 -15.50 -8.22 -3.15
CA GLY A 309 -16.34 -9.33 -2.74
C GLY A 309 -15.75 -10.19 -1.62
N HIS A 310 -16.57 -11.11 -1.16
CA HIS A 310 -16.21 -12.10 -0.16
C HIS A 310 -15.23 -13.13 -0.75
N ASP A 311 -14.13 -13.39 -0.04
CA ASP A 311 -13.16 -14.42 -0.37
C ASP A 311 -13.54 -15.71 0.35
N GLU A 312 -14.24 -16.59 -0.37
CA GLU A 312 -14.69 -17.88 0.14
C GLU A 312 -13.52 -18.79 0.59
N ARG A 313 -12.29 -18.53 0.12
CA ARG A 313 -11.12 -19.37 0.43
C ARG A 313 -10.54 -19.08 1.81
N LEU A 314 -10.77 -17.89 2.36
CA LEU A 314 -10.34 -17.52 3.71
C LEU A 314 -11.36 -17.95 4.78
N GLY A 315 -12.60 -18.24 4.36
CA GLY A 315 -13.70 -18.58 5.26
C GLY A 315 -14.07 -17.46 6.24
N ASN A 316 -15.01 -17.74 7.15
CA ASN A 316 -15.48 -16.77 8.16
C ASN A 316 -14.69 -16.89 9.48
N PHE A 317 -13.37 -17.06 9.41
CA PHE A 317 -12.56 -17.29 10.58
C PHE A 317 -11.94 -15.98 11.11
N TRP A 318 -12.28 -15.60 12.34
CA TRP A 318 -11.64 -14.48 13.02
C TRP A 318 -10.13 -14.77 13.20
N PRO A 319 -9.20 -13.86 12.83
CA PRO A 319 -9.39 -12.42 12.62
C PRO A 319 -9.55 -11.96 11.15
N PHE A 320 -9.79 -12.87 10.20
CA PHE A 320 -9.83 -12.54 8.78
C PHE A 320 -11.17 -11.90 8.41
N ASP A 321 -11.10 -10.69 7.84
CA ASP A 321 -12.23 -10.16 7.09
C ASP A 321 -12.20 -10.76 5.68
N PRO A 322 -13.24 -11.52 5.30
CA PRO A 322 -13.28 -12.16 4.01
C PRO A 322 -13.56 -11.16 2.88
N VAL A 323 -14.09 -9.96 3.14
CA VAL A 323 -14.33 -8.98 2.07
C VAL A 323 -13.01 -8.34 1.66
N ALA A 324 -12.72 -8.36 0.36
CA ALA A 324 -11.51 -7.77 -0.21
C ALA A 324 -11.75 -7.22 -1.61
N LEU A 325 -10.86 -6.33 -2.03
CA LEU A 325 -10.57 -6.12 -3.45
C LEU A 325 -9.77 -7.33 -3.95
N GLN A 326 -10.44 -8.22 -4.66
CA GLN A 326 -9.86 -9.43 -5.21
C GLN A 326 -9.45 -9.22 -6.67
N VAL A 327 -8.39 -9.91 -7.09
CA VAL A 327 -7.94 -9.93 -8.48
C VAL A 327 -7.65 -11.34 -8.98
N ASP A 328 -8.06 -11.64 -10.20
CA ASP A 328 -7.68 -12.88 -10.88
C ASP A 328 -7.82 -12.74 -12.41
N LEU A 329 -7.45 -13.79 -13.14
CA LEU A 329 -7.73 -13.92 -14.56
C LEU A 329 -9.23 -13.75 -14.82
N PRO A 330 -9.65 -13.19 -15.97
CA PRO A 330 -11.07 -12.98 -16.27
C PRO A 330 -11.97 -14.21 -16.12
N VAL A 331 -11.43 -15.41 -16.38
CA VAL A 331 -12.16 -16.69 -16.24
C VAL A 331 -12.43 -17.10 -14.79
N SER A 332 -11.76 -16.47 -13.83
CA SER A 332 -11.84 -16.78 -12.40
C SER A 332 -12.75 -15.83 -11.62
N SER A 333 -13.22 -14.73 -12.24
CA SER A 333 -14.17 -13.79 -11.61
C SER A 333 -15.47 -14.52 -11.24
N PRO A 334 -16.06 -14.31 -10.05
CA PRO A 334 -17.34 -14.89 -9.69
C PRO A 334 -18.41 -14.48 -10.71
N GLN A 335 -19.21 -15.44 -11.20
CA GLN A 335 -20.27 -15.18 -12.19
C GLN A 335 -21.28 -14.09 -11.77
N ASN A 336 -21.35 -13.78 -10.47
CA ASN A 336 -22.23 -12.77 -9.87
C ASN A 336 -21.44 -11.68 -9.13
N ALA A 337 -20.18 -11.40 -9.50
CA ALA A 337 -19.48 -10.25 -8.95
C ALA A 337 -20.32 -8.98 -9.26
N PRO A 338 -20.76 -8.22 -8.24
CA PRO A 338 -21.70 -7.12 -8.46
C PRO A 338 -21.08 -6.00 -9.29
N VAL A 339 -19.75 -5.86 -9.22
CA VAL A 339 -18.97 -4.82 -9.87
C VAL A 339 -17.57 -5.36 -10.18
N GLU A 340 -17.13 -5.26 -11.45
CA GLU A 340 -15.79 -5.66 -11.88
C GLU A 340 -15.16 -4.63 -12.82
N SER A 341 -13.82 -4.52 -12.78
CA SER A 341 -13.04 -3.68 -13.69
C SER A 341 -11.79 -4.39 -14.18
N ARG A 342 -11.32 -4.06 -15.38
CA ARG A 342 -10.01 -4.49 -15.85
C ARG A 342 -8.92 -3.72 -15.12
N ALA A 343 -7.89 -4.42 -14.71
CA ALA A 343 -6.75 -3.82 -14.04
C ALA A 343 -5.44 -4.47 -14.50
N ILE A 344 -4.35 -3.72 -14.34
CA ILE A 344 -3.00 -4.26 -14.34
C ILE A 344 -2.64 -4.57 -12.89
N TYR A 345 -2.13 -5.77 -12.62
CA TYR A 345 -1.73 -6.19 -11.28
C TYR A 345 -0.29 -6.66 -11.26
N CYS A 346 0.54 -6.00 -10.46
CA CYS A 346 1.98 -6.28 -10.41
C CYS A 346 2.30 -7.28 -9.31
N VAL A 347 3.17 -8.25 -9.61
CA VAL A 347 3.50 -9.35 -8.68
C VAL A 347 4.99 -9.51 -8.41
N ALA A 348 5.83 -8.90 -9.25
CA ALA A 348 7.28 -8.94 -9.09
C ALA A 348 7.92 -7.69 -9.68
N ILE A 349 9.21 -7.53 -9.40
CA ILE A 349 10.03 -6.39 -9.79
C ILE A 349 11.33 -6.89 -10.42
N GLU A 350 11.98 -6.02 -11.19
CA GLU A 350 13.35 -6.27 -11.62
C GLU A 350 14.33 -6.26 -10.42
N PRO A 351 15.37 -7.11 -10.43
CA PRO A 351 16.38 -7.16 -9.36
C PRO A 351 17.12 -5.83 -9.11
N THR A 352 17.12 -4.93 -10.10
CA THR A 352 17.82 -3.64 -10.02
C THR A 352 16.99 -2.53 -9.38
N LEU A 353 15.73 -2.80 -8.99
CA LEU A 353 14.84 -1.78 -8.46
C LEU A 353 15.32 -1.21 -7.10
N HIS A 354 15.83 -2.04 -6.17
CA HIS A 354 16.31 -1.54 -4.87
C HIS A 354 17.50 -0.58 -5.03
N PRO A 355 18.60 -0.92 -5.74
CA PRO A 355 19.66 0.05 -6.03
C PRO A 355 19.14 1.33 -6.68
N TRP A 356 18.26 1.20 -7.67
CA TRP A 356 17.66 2.35 -8.38
C TRP A 356 16.87 3.27 -7.43
N LEU A 357 16.07 2.70 -6.52
CA LEU A 357 15.34 3.45 -5.50
C LEU A 357 16.30 4.23 -4.61
N MET A 358 17.37 3.59 -4.15
CA MET A 358 18.32 4.25 -3.26
C MET A 358 19.09 5.36 -3.96
N ASP A 359 19.43 5.21 -5.23
CA ASP A 359 20.10 6.26 -5.99
C ASP A 359 19.20 7.48 -6.19
N ARG A 360 17.89 7.26 -6.41
CA ARG A 360 16.90 8.35 -6.54
C ARG A 360 16.58 9.03 -5.20
N LEU A 361 16.37 8.25 -4.15
CA LEU A 361 16.04 8.76 -2.82
C LEU A 361 17.24 9.43 -2.13
N ALA A 362 18.47 8.96 -2.40
CA ALA A 362 19.70 9.54 -1.85
C ALA A 362 20.27 10.69 -2.71
N GLY A 363 19.99 10.70 -4.02
CA GLY A 363 20.55 11.64 -5.00
C GLY A 363 19.79 12.96 -5.16
N ALA A 364 18.64 13.14 -4.50
CA ALA A 364 17.83 14.37 -4.60
C ALA A 364 18.57 15.65 -4.14
N SER A 365 19.71 15.53 -3.44
CA SER A 365 20.56 16.64 -3.03
C SER A 365 21.67 17.03 -4.03
N ALA A 366 21.89 16.29 -5.13
CA ALA A 366 22.91 16.62 -6.13
C ALA A 366 22.54 17.83 -7.02
N LEU A 367 21.31 18.35 -6.91
CA LEU A 367 20.81 19.49 -7.68
C LEU A 367 21.36 20.86 -7.23
N ASN A 368 22.20 20.92 -6.18
CA ASN A 368 22.75 22.17 -5.64
C ASN A 368 24.28 22.32 -5.75
N GLU A 369 25.01 21.42 -6.40
CA GLU A 369 26.48 21.55 -6.57
C GLU A 369 26.94 21.87 -8.01
N GLN A 370 26.02 22.13 -8.95
CA GLN A 370 26.36 22.50 -10.33
C GLN A 370 25.65 23.77 -10.84
N GLY A 371 25.45 24.77 -9.96
CA GLY A 371 24.90 26.09 -10.31
C GLY A 371 25.83 27.23 -9.96
#